data_AF-A0A6N4XS65-F1
#
_entry.id   AF-A0A6N4XS65-F1
#
_cell.length_a   1.000
_cell.length_b   1.000
_cell.length_c   1.000
_cell.angle_alpha   90.00
_cell.angle_beta   90.00
_cell.angle_gamma   90.00
#
_symmetry.space_group_name_H-M   'P 1'
#
loop_
_entity.id
_entity.type
_entity.pdbx_description
1 polymer ?
#
loop_
_entity_poly.entity_id
_entity_poly.type
_entity_poly.pdbx_seq_one_letter_code
_entity_poly.pdbx_strand_id
1 'polypeptide(L)'
;MKKLILFSSLFMGTFIFAQGIQFDEGKFASILAKAKKENKLIFIDAYASWCGPCKLMVKNIFPLQNVGDYYNSHFINTKIDMEKGEGLDLAKKYNVKAFPTYLFINGDGEEIHRTLGYVEENDFIQFAKDAENPNKRLASLKQKFENGEKDPEFLKNLASLTVYNDAEFSGKVLDRYFQEKPTMDQEDVQILLMGLQSTDSPLYKIFQTKKEDIIKIISADRYEFFDKNTILNTIIKKSYNADTKTWNDNYFMSETQKFLSREEADKILKRAKITKALKNKDITTYEKLSLELYKDYSTIGAEELNSMAWNFFENVDTKSSLEKAIAWAQESVKKNENYANTDTLANLYNKTGDKINAKRWAEKSIELAKKTGEDFSDTENLLKTL
;
A
#
# COMPACT_ATOMS: atom_id res chain seq x y z
N MET A 1 -79.17 3.71 -5.50
CA MET A 1 -78.07 2.88 -6.06
C MET A 1 -76.77 3.68 -5.94
N LYS A 2 -75.93 3.41 -4.93
CA LYS A 2 -74.61 4.05 -4.77
C LYS A 2 -73.55 3.08 -5.26
N LYS A 3 -72.81 3.43 -6.32
CA LYS A 3 -71.70 2.64 -6.84
C LYS A 3 -70.47 2.88 -5.96
N LEU A 4 -69.90 1.81 -5.39
CA LEU A 4 -68.55 1.84 -4.82
C LEU A 4 -67.53 1.61 -5.95
N ILE A 5 -66.54 2.50 -6.03
CA ILE A 5 -65.35 2.33 -6.88
C ILE A 5 -64.21 1.92 -5.94
N LEU A 6 -63.67 0.72 -6.13
CA LEU A 6 -62.45 0.27 -5.47
C LEU A 6 -61.25 0.77 -6.30
N PHE A 7 -60.39 1.59 -5.69
CA PHE A 7 -59.08 1.93 -6.22
C PHE A 7 -58.04 0.98 -5.61
N SER A 8 -57.45 0.12 -6.43
CA SER A 8 -56.31 -0.74 -6.05
C SER A 8 -55.02 0.02 -6.37
N SER A 9 -54.30 0.48 -5.36
CA SER A 9 -52.98 1.09 -5.50
C SER A 9 -51.90 0.01 -5.62
N LEU A 10 -51.29 -0.09 -6.81
CA LEU A 10 -50.13 -0.93 -7.09
C LEU A 10 -48.88 -0.27 -6.49
N PHE A 11 -48.29 -0.88 -5.45
CA PHE A 11 -47.03 -0.43 -4.86
C PHE A 11 -45.87 -0.92 -5.75
N MET A 12 -45.35 -0.05 -6.61
CA MET A 12 -44.16 -0.34 -7.42
C MET A 12 -42.93 0.00 -6.59
N GLY A 13 -42.28 -1.03 -6.02
CA GLY A 13 -41.04 -0.87 -5.28
C GLY A 13 -39.91 -0.45 -6.22
N THR A 14 -39.38 0.75 -6.04
CA THR A 14 -38.16 1.20 -6.73
C THR A 14 -36.96 0.53 -6.08
N PHE A 15 -36.36 -0.45 -6.76
CA PHE A 15 -35.02 -0.93 -6.40
C PHE A 15 -34.02 0.17 -6.73
N ILE A 16 -33.46 0.81 -5.70
CA ILE A 16 -32.29 1.66 -5.84
C ILE A 16 -31.13 0.71 -6.11
N PHE A 17 -30.72 0.57 -7.38
CA PHE A 17 -29.46 -0.08 -7.70
C PHE A 17 -28.35 0.81 -7.13
N ALA A 18 -27.62 0.30 -6.13
CA ALA A 18 -26.41 0.96 -5.67
C ALA A 18 -25.44 1.05 -6.85
N GLN A 19 -24.95 2.26 -7.11
CA GLN A 19 -24.01 2.54 -8.17
C GLN A 19 -22.62 2.02 -7.75
N GLY A 20 -22.02 1.14 -8.56
CA GLY A 20 -20.67 0.59 -8.34
C GLY A 20 -20.59 -0.72 -7.53
N ILE A 21 -19.38 -1.08 -7.11
CA ILE A 21 -19.10 -2.31 -6.35
C ILE A 21 -19.67 -2.21 -4.93
N GLN A 22 -20.40 -3.24 -4.52
CA GLN A 22 -20.92 -3.41 -3.17
C GLN A 22 -19.93 -4.23 -2.34
N PHE A 23 -19.21 -3.57 -1.45
CA PHE A 23 -18.26 -4.21 -0.55
C PHE A 23 -18.96 -4.70 0.74
N ASP A 24 -18.76 -5.96 1.08
CA ASP A 24 -19.14 -6.55 2.36
C ASP A 24 -18.11 -6.10 3.42
N GLU A 25 -18.60 -5.43 4.47
CA GLU A 25 -17.76 -4.91 5.57
C GLU A 25 -17.62 -5.92 6.73
N GLY A 26 -18.11 -7.14 6.54
CA GLY A 26 -18.00 -8.22 7.51
C GLY A 26 -16.56 -8.67 7.77
N LYS A 27 -16.38 -9.45 8.84
CA LYS A 27 -15.11 -10.13 9.13
C LYS A 27 -14.77 -11.12 8.03
N PHE A 28 -13.48 -11.31 7.73
CA PHE A 28 -13.05 -12.20 6.65
C PHE A 28 -13.56 -13.63 6.82
N ALA A 29 -13.65 -14.13 8.05
CA ALA A 29 -14.24 -15.44 8.36
C ALA A 29 -15.72 -15.56 7.96
N SER A 30 -16.51 -14.49 8.14
CA SER A 30 -17.93 -14.45 7.76
C SER A 30 -18.08 -14.42 6.23
N ILE A 31 -17.25 -13.60 5.57
CA ILE A 31 -17.20 -13.51 4.11
C ILE A 31 -16.82 -14.88 3.51
N LEU A 32 -15.87 -15.58 4.11
CA LEU A 32 -15.46 -16.92 3.69
C LEU A 32 -16.59 -17.94 3.82
N ALA A 33 -17.32 -17.94 4.94
CA ALA A 33 -18.48 -18.80 5.14
C ALA A 33 -19.58 -18.52 4.10
N LYS A 34 -19.82 -17.24 3.79
CA LYS A 34 -20.77 -16.81 2.75
C LYS A 34 -20.34 -17.30 1.36
N ALA A 35 -19.06 -17.15 1.02
CA ALA A 35 -18.48 -17.61 -0.24
C ALA A 35 -18.64 -19.11 -0.44
N LYS A 36 -18.35 -19.90 0.60
CA LYS A 36 -18.53 -21.34 0.60
C LYS A 36 -19.99 -21.75 0.42
N LYS A 37 -20.92 -21.04 1.08
CA LYS A 37 -22.36 -21.31 0.98
C LYS A 37 -22.92 -20.95 -0.41
N GLU A 38 -22.47 -19.85 -0.98
CA GLU A 38 -22.95 -19.35 -2.28
C GLU A 38 -22.19 -19.94 -3.48
N ASN A 39 -21.12 -20.71 -3.23
CA ASN A 39 -20.19 -21.22 -4.23
C ASN A 39 -19.65 -20.09 -5.13
N LYS A 40 -19.32 -18.95 -4.52
CA LYS A 40 -18.75 -17.77 -5.19
C LYS A 40 -17.30 -17.55 -4.77
N LEU A 41 -16.54 -16.93 -5.66
CA LEU A 41 -15.22 -16.40 -5.33
C LEU A 41 -15.34 -15.13 -4.50
N ILE A 42 -14.32 -14.85 -3.70
CA ILE A 42 -14.17 -13.60 -2.95
C ILE A 42 -13.20 -12.72 -3.72
N PHE A 43 -13.62 -11.50 -4.04
CA PHE A 43 -12.73 -10.44 -4.49
C PHE A 43 -12.33 -9.59 -3.28
N ILE A 44 -11.02 -9.45 -3.06
CA ILE A 44 -10.46 -8.61 -1.99
C ILE A 44 -9.68 -7.47 -2.63
N ASP A 45 -10.13 -6.23 -2.42
CA ASP A 45 -9.28 -5.05 -2.57
C ASP A 45 -8.34 -4.95 -1.36
N ALA A 46 -7.09 -5.38 -1.55
CA ALA A 46 -6.05 -5.30 -0.54
C ALA A 46 -5.36 -3.94 -0.67
N TYR A 47 -5.64 -3.04 0.27
CA TYR A 47 -5.19 -1.64 0.23
C TYR A 47 -4.42 -1.24 1.49
N ALA A 48 -3.89 -0.02 1.49
CA ALA A 48 -3.43 0.69 2.68
C ALA A 48 -4.01 2.10 2.69
N SER A 49 -4.34 2.64 3.87
CA SER A 49 -4.98 3.97 4.01
C SER A 49 -4.22 5.11 3.30
N TRP A 50 -2.89 5.03 3.21
CA TRP A 50 -2.02 6.03 2.58
C TRP A 50 -1.80 5.80 1.07
N CYS A 51 -2.28 4.69 0.51
CA CYS A 51 -2.04 4.30 -0.88
C CYS A 51 -2.78 5.23 -1.86
N GLY A 52 -2.04 6.12 -2.53
CA GLY A 52 -2.57 7.03 -3.54
C GLY A 52 -3.31 6.32 -4.70
N PRO A 53 -2.69 5.34 -5.38
CA PRO A 53 -3.35 4.60 -6.46
C PRO A 53 -4.64 3.88 -6.01
N CYS A 54 -4.69 3.37 -4.77
CA CYS A 54 -5.90 2.76 -4.21
C CYS A 54 -7.04 3.77 -4.11
N LYS A 55 -6.75 5.01 -3.65
CA LYS A 55 -7.74 6.09 -3.60
C LYS A 55 -8.26 6.47 -4.99
N LEU A 56 -7.41 6.40 -6.03
CA LEU A 56 -7.84 6.63 -7.41
C LEU A 56 -8.81 5.56 -7.91
N MET A 57 -8.58 4.28 -7.57
CA MET A 57 -9.53 3.20 -7.92
C MET A 57 -10.89 3.39 -7.25
N VAL A 58 -10.89 3.72 -5.95
CA VAL A 58 -12.11 4.00 -5.18
C VAL A 58 -12.88 5.19 -5.75
N LYS A 59 -12.18 6.21 -6.28
CA LYS A 59 -12.81 7.40 -6.83
C LYS A 59 -13.31 7.21 -8.27
N ASN A 60 -12.51 6.56 -9.11
CA ASN A 60 -12.70 6.60 -10.56
C ASN A 60 -13.27 5.30 -11.13
N ILE A 61 -12.99 4.14 -10.52
CA ILE A 61 -13.25 2.82 -11.12
C ILE A 61 -14.33 2.06 -10.36
N PHE A 62 -14.19 1.89 -9.04
CA PHE A 62 -15.16 1.12 -8.23
C PHE A 62 -16.60 1.69 -8.26
N PRO A 63 -16.83 3.01 -8.41
CA PRO A 63 -18.18 3.56 -8.53
C PRO A 63 -18.82 3.36 -9.92
N LEU A 64 -18.10 2.88 -10.92
CA LEU A 64 -18.64 2.72 -12.27
C LEU A 64 -19.71 1.61 -12.30
N GLN A 65 -20.83 1.87 -12.99
CA GLN A 65 -21.99 0.99 -12.97
C GLN A 65 -21.67 -0.41 -13.51
N ASN A 66 -21.01 -0.48 -14.66
CA ASN A 66 -20.63 -1.75 -15.30
C ASN A 66 -19.61 -2.56 -14.47
N VAL A 67 -18.68 -1.88 -13.78
CA VAL A 67 -17.75 -2.51 -12.85
C VAL A 67 -18.55 -3.11 -11.69
N GLY A 68 -19.48 -2.35 -11.11
CA GLY A 68 -20.41 -2.82 -10.09
C GLY A 68 -21.24 -4.03 -10.56
N ASP A 69 -21.89 -3.92 -11.71
CA ASP A 69 -22.74 -4.97 -12.29
C ASP A 69 -21.98 -6.29 -12.45
N TYR A 70 -20.74 -6.23 -12.94
CA TYR A 70 -19.90 -7.40 -13.09
C TYR A 70 -19.45 -7.94 -11.73
N TYR A 71 -18.80 -7.12 -10.89
CA TYR A 71 -18.22 -7.61 -9.65
C TYR A 71 -19.28 -8.10 -8.64
N ASN A 72 -20.43 -7.43 -8.54
CA ASN A 72 -21.50 -7.81 -7.61
C ASN A 72 -22.22 -9.11 -8.01
N SER A 73 -22.29 -9.41 -9.31
CA SER A 73 -22.93 -10.65 -9.79
C SER A 73 -21.98 -11.85 -9.65
N HIS A 74 -20.68 -11.65 -9.88
CA HIS A 74 -19.70 -12.73 -9.96
C HIS A 74 -18.97 -13.05 -8.64
N PHE A 75 -18.82 -12.09 -7.73
CA PHE A 75 -18.01 -12.24 -6.51
C PHE A 75 -18.74 -11.81 -5.24
N ILE A 76 -18.19 -12.24 -4.10
CA ILE A 76 -18.39 -11.55 -2.84
C ILE A 76 -17.23 -10.56 -2.69
N ASN A 77 -17.54 -9.28 -2.75
CA ASN A 77 -16.53 -8.22 -2.75
C ASN A 77 -16.25 -7.77 -1.31
N THR A 78 -14.99 -7.56 -0.97
CA THR A 78 -14.56 -6.95 0.30
C THR A 78 -13.33 -6.09 0.07
N LYS A 79 -13.12 -5.08 0.91
CA LYS A 79 -11.89 -4.29 0.95
C LYS A 79 -11.26 -4.42 2.32
N ILE A 80 -9.95 -4.61 2.38
CA ILE A 80 -9.23 -4.84 3.63
C ILE A 80 -7.95 -4.01 3.64
N ASP A 81 -7.82 -3.14 4.66
CA ASP A 81 -6.56 -2.45 4.92
C ASP A 81 -5.55 -3.46 5.48
N MET A 82 -4.55 -3.81 4.68
CA MET A 82 -3.56 -4.85 4.97
C MET A 82 -2.54 -4.43 6.05
N GLU A 83 -2.60 -3.19 6.54
CA GLU A 83 -1.74 -2.68 7.59
C GLU A 83 -2.47 -2.47 8.92
N LYS A 84 -3.77 -2.79 8.99
CA LYS A 84 -4.61 -2.60 10.18
C LYS A 84 -5.44 -3.85 10.50
N GLY A 85 -5.85 -3.99 11.76
CA GLY A 85 -6.78 -5.04 12.20
C GLY A 85 -6.39 -6.45 11.77
N GLU A 86 -7.35 -7.21 11.22
CA GLU A 86 -7.12 -8.56 10.68
C GLU A 86 -6.31 -8.57 9.37
N GLY A 87 -6.22 -7.43 8.69
CA GLY A 87 -5.45 -7.26 7.47
C GLY A 87 -3.97 -7.53 7.66
N LEU A 88 -3.40 -7.27 8.84
CA LEU A 88 -2.00 -7.59 9.15
C LEU A 88 -1.66 -9.08 9.01
N ASP A 89 -2.60 -9.96 9.38
CA ASP A 89 -2.41 -11.40 9.28
C ASP A 89 -2.76 -11.91 7.89
N LEU A 90 -3.75 -11.32 7.22
CA LEU A 90 -4.07 -11.61 5.82
C LEU A 90 -2.94 -11.19 4.87
N ALA A 91 -2.30 -10.05 5.11
CA ALA A 91 -1.15 -9.58 4.35
C ALA A 91 0.03 -10.57 4.43
N LYS A 92 0.25 -11.17 5.61
CA LYS A 92 1.23 -12.25 5.78
C LYS A 92 0.77 -13.53 5.06
N LYS A 93 -0.48 -13.95 5.29
CA LYS A 93 -1.04 -15.19 4.73
C LYS A 93 -0.96 -15.21 3.21
N TYR A 94 -1.37 -14.12 2.56
CA TYR A 94 -1.37 -13.99 1.10
C TYR A 94 -0.15 -13.25 0.57
N ASN A 95 0.87 -12.99 1.41
CA ASN A 95 2.12 -12.36 0.99
C ASN A 95 1.91 -11.07 0.15
N VAL A 96 1.03 -10.20 0.62
CA VAL A 96 0.75 -8.89 -0.01
C VAL A 96 1.89 -7.93 0.33
N LYS A 97 2.60 -7.47 -0.70
CA LYS A 97 3.78 -6.58 -0.55
C LYS A 97 3.69 -5.26 -1.30
N ALA A 98 2.60 -5.04 -2.03
CA ALA A 98 2.37 -3.83 -2.83
C ALA A 98 0.87 -3.52 -2.85
N PHE A 99 0.53 -2.26 -3.08
CA PHE A 99 -0.85 -1.77 -3.09
C PHE A 99 -1.13 -0.93 -4.34
N PRO A 100 -2.36 -0.99 -4.91
CA PRO A 100 -3.38 -1.98 -4.60
C PRO A 100 -2.97 -3.38 -5.08
N THR A 101 -3.34 -4.41 -4.33
CA THR A 101 -3.35 -5.80 -4.79
C THR A 101 -4.79 -6.29 -4.80
N TYR A 102 -5.20 -6.93 -5.87
CA TYR A 102 -6.52 -7.55 -5.98
C TYR A 102 -6.35 -9.04 -5.81
N LEU A 103 -6.95 -9.61 -4.76
CA LEU A 103 -6.90 -11.04 -4.50
C LEU A 103 -8.23 -11.69 -4.87
N PHE A 104 -8.16 -12.85 -5.51
CA PHE A 104 -9.31 -13.69 -5.79
C PHE A 104 -9.16 -14.99 -5.01
N ILE A 105 -10.06 -15.21 -4.06
CA ILE A 105 -9.98 -16.29 -3.06
C ILE A 105 -11.19 -17.23 -3.24
N ASN A 106 -10.99 -18.54 -3.12
CA ASN A 106 -12.10 -19.50 -3.13
C ASN A 106 -12.78 -19.63 -1.75
N GLY A 107 -13.89 -20.39 -1.68
CA GLY A 107 -14.64 -20.63 -0.44
C GLY A 107 -13.87 -21.40 0.65
N ASP A 108 -12.72 -21.97 0.33
CA ASP A 108 -11.82 -22.64 1.29
C ASP A 108 -10.68 -21.72 1.77
N GLY A 109 -10.62 -20.49 1.26
CA GLY A 109 -9.69 -19.46 1.71
C GLY A 109 -8.33 -19.55 1.02
N GLU A 110 -8.27 -20.21 -0.13
CA GLU A 110 -7.09 -20.33 -0.98
C GLU A 110 -7.07 -19.24 -2.05
N GLU A 111 -5.91 -18.65 -2.28
CA GLU A 111 -5.71 -17.70 -3.36
C GLU A 111 -5.65 -18.44 -4.70
N ILE A 112 -6.59 -18.13 -5.60
CA ILE A 112 -6.64 -18.74 -6.92
C ILE A 112 -6.03 -17.83 -8.00
N HIS A 113 -6.08 -16.51 -7.79
CA HIS A 113 -5.53 -15.52 -8.70
C HIS A 113 -5.27 -14.20 -7.95
N ARG A 114 -4.40 -13.38 -8.54
CA ARG A 114 -4.15 -12.02 -8.11
C ARG A 114 -3.88 -11.13 -9.30
N THR A 115 -4.14 -9.85 -9.16
CA THR A 115 -3.71 -8.78 -10.06
C THR A 115 -3.30 -7.57 -9.23
N LEU A 116 -2.66 -6.57 -9.82
CA LEU A 116 -2.07 -5.45 -9.06
C LEU A 116 -2.20 -4.13 -9.81
N GLY A 117 -2.11 -3.04 -9.04
CA GLY A 117 -1.94 -1.69 -9.57
C GLY A 117 -3.24 -0.96 -9.90
N TYR A 118 -3.09 0.31 -10.27
CA TYR A 118 -4.18 1.08 -10.84
C TYR A 118 -4.36 0.67 -12.30
N VAL A 119 -5.61 0.49 -12.71
CA VAL A 119 -5.99 0.16 -14.09
C VAL A 119 -7.29 0.86 -14.45
N GLU A 120 -7.49 1.07 -15.74
CA GLU A 120 -8.74 1.62 -16.25
C GLU A 120 -9.86 0.55 -16.25
N GLU A 121 -11.09 1.01 -16.42
CA GLU A 121 -12.33 0.24 -16.33
C GLU A 121 -12.30 -1.12 -17.05
N ASN A 122 -11.88 -1.14 -18.32
CA ASN A 122 -11.88 -2.36 -19.15
C ASN A 122 -10.91 -3.42 -18.62
N ASP A 123 -9.71 -2.99 -18.24
CA ASP A 123 -8.68 -3.89 -17.71
C ASP A 123 -9.07 -4.42 -16.33
N PHE A 124 -9.72 -3.58 -15.51
CA PHE A 124 -10.24 -4.01 -14.22
C PHE A 124 -11.32 -5.10 -14.37
N ILE A 125 -12.26 -4.92 -15.30
CA ILE A 125 -13.24 -5.98 -15.62
C ILE A 125 -12.54 -7.22 -16.19
N GLN A 126 -11.47 -7.05 -16.96
CA GLN A 126 -10.71 -8.19 -17.48
C GLN A 126 -10.03 -9.00 -16.37
N PHE A 127 -9.53 -8.36 -15.29
CA PHE A 127 -9.00 -9.07 -14.12
C PHE A 127 -10.03 -10.02 -13.50
N ALA A 128 -11.28 -9.56 -13.38
CA ALA A 128 -12.37 -10.39 -12.90
C ALA A 128 -12.62 -11.60 -13.81
N LYS A 129 -12.70 -11.38 -15.13
CA LYS A 129 -12.88 -12.45 -16.13
C LYS A 129 -11.75 -13.49 -16.08
N ASP A 130 -10.51 -13.02 -15.93
CA ASP A 130 -9.33 -13.90 -15.86
C ASP A 130 -9.31 -14.72 -14.57
N ALA A 131 -9.75 -14.14 -13.44
CA ALA A 131 -9.90 -14.88 -12.19
C ALA A 131 -10.97 -15.99 -12.29
N GLU A 132 -12.05 -15.76 -13.03
CA GLU A 132 -13.08 -16.77 -13.24
C GLU A 132 -12.63 -17.90 -14.17
N ASN A 133 -11.85 -17.58 -15.19
CA ASN A 133 -11.36 -18.55 -16.18
C ASN A 133 -10.22 -19.41 -15.60
N PRO A 134 -10.41 -20.73 -15.37
CA PRO A 134 -9.38 -21.59 -14.79
C PRO A 134 -8.05 -21.55 -15.55
N ASN A 135 -8.07 -21.41 -16.87
CA ASN A 135 -6.85 -21.39 -17.70
C ASN A 135 -6.06 -20.07 -17.61
N LYS A 136 -6.66 -19.03 -17.04
CA LYS A 136 -6.04 -17.71 -16.84
C LYS A 136 -5.62 -17.47 -15.39
N ARG A 137 -6.01 -18.34 -14.47
CA ARG A 137 -5.62 -18.28 -13.05
C ARG A 137 -4.12 -18.47 -12.88
N LEU A 138 -3.59 -17.92 -11.79
CA LEU A 138 -2.14 -17.86 -11.55
C LEU A 138 -1.50 -19.25 -11.57
N ALA A 139 -2.15 -20.26 -10.96
CA ALA A 139 -1.67 -21.63 -10.97
C ALA A 139 -1.54 -22.21 -12.39
N SER A 140 -2.53 -22.00 -13.25
CA SER A 140 -2.51 -22.48 -14.64
C SER A 140 -1.51 -21.71 -15.50
N LEU A 141 -1.34 -20.41 -15.27
CA LEU A 141 -0.28 -19.63 -15.92
C LEU A 141 1.11 -20.14 -15.50
N LYS A 142 1.34 -20.39 -14.21
CA LYS A 142 2.57 -20.99 -13.71
C LYS A 142 2.83 -22.36 -14.35
N GLN A 143 1.81 -23.22 -14.42
CA GLN A 143 1.92 -24.53 -15.07
C GLN A 143 2.25 -24.40 -16.57
N LYS A 144 1.61 -23.47 -17.28
CA LYS A 144 1.89 -23.21 -18.70
C LYS A 144 3.33 -22.75 -18.91
N PHE A 145 3.87 -21.93 -18.00
CA PHE A 145 5.28 -21.58 -17.97
C PHE A 145 6.18 -22.81 -17.74
N GLU A 146 5.89 -23.66 -16.75
CA GLU A 146 6.67 -24.89 -16.51
C GLU A 146 6.64 -25.85 -17.71
N ASN A 147 5.55 -25.85 -18.48
CA ASN A 147 5.42 -26.62 -19.72
C ASN A 147 6.17 -26.03 -20.92
N GLY A 148 6.94 -24.95 -20.74
CA GLY A 148 7.85 -24.43 -21.76
C GLY A 148 7.30 -23.29 -22.63
N GLU A 149 6.22 -22.62 -22.22
CA GLU A 149 5.76 -21.41 -22.91
C GLU A 149 6.86 -20.34 -23.00
N LYS A 150 6.93 -19.70 -24.17
CA LYS A 150 8.00 -18.80 -24.62
C LYS A 150 7.47 -17.47 -25.19
N ASP A 151 6.17 -17.35 -25.42
CA ASP A 151 5.58 -16.11 -25.92
C ASP A 151 5.97 -14.92 -25.01
N PRO A 152 6.65 -13.89 -25.53
CA PRO A 152 7.16 -12.79 -24.71
C PRO A 152 6.07 -12.04 -23.95
N GLU A 153 4.90 -11.83 -24.56
CA GLU A 153 3.80 -11.12 -23.93
C GLU A 153 3.21 -11.93 -22.77
N PHE A 154 3.05 -13.24 -22.94
CA PHE A 154 2.70 -14.14 -21.84
C PHE A 154 3.72 -14.07 -20.69
N LEU A 155 5.02 -14.14 -21.00
CA LEU A 155 6.07 -14.12 -19.98
C LEU A 155 6.11 -12.78 -19.24
N LYS A 156 5.98 -11.65 -19.95
CA LYS A 156 5.90 -10.31 -19.36
C LYS A 156 4.73 -10.20 -18.41
N ASN A 157 3.53 -10.61 -18.84
CA ASN A 157 2.33 -10.59 -18.00
C ASN A 157 2.48 -11.48 -16.76
N LEU A 158 3.03 -12.69 -16.91
CA LEU A 158 3.27 -13.58 -15.77
C LEU A 158 4.33 -13.02 -14.80
N ALA A 159 5.36 -12.36 -15.29
CA ALA A 159 6.33 -11.66 -14.44
C ALA A 159 5.65 -10.55 -13.65
N SER A 160 4.87 -9.68 -14.30
CA SER A 160 4.12 -8.60 -13.64
C SER A 160 3.20 -9.09 -12.52
N LEU A 161 2.57 -10.26 -12.69
CA LEU A 161 1.72 -10.88 -11.67
C LEU A 161 2.48 -11.44 -10.46
N THR A 162 3.78 -11.72 -10.60
CA THR A 162 4.57 -12.47 -9.60
C THR A 162 5.71 -11.68 -8.99
N VAL A 163 6.13 -10.58 -9.62
CA VAL A 163 7.35 -9.83 -9.31
C VAL A 163 7.43 -9.32 -7.87
N TYR A 164 6.30 -9.01 -7.24
CA TYR A 164 6.25 -8.55 -5.84
C TYR A 164 6.25 -9.67 -4.81
N ASN A 165 5.52 -10.77 -5.07
CA ASN A 165 5.28 -11.81 -4.08
C ASN A 165 6.18 -13.03 -4.25
N ASP A 166 6.70 -13.30 -5.44
CA ASP A 166 7.45 -14.51 -5.77
C ASP A 166 8.66 -14.18 -6.65
N ALA A 167 9.65 -13.52 -6.05
CA ALA A 167 10.84 -13.03 -6.77
C ALA A 167 11.70 -14.17 -7.37
N GLU A 168 11.68 -15.37 -6.77
CA GLU A 168 12.40 -16.52 -7.33
C GLU A 168 11.74 -16.99 -8.62
N PHE A 169 10.42 -17.21 -8.59
CA PHE A 169 9.67 -17.59 -9.78
C PHE A 169 9.73 -16.48 -10.85
N SER A 170 9.51 -15.22 -10.47
CA SER A 170 9.59 -14.09 -11.39
C SER A 170 10.97 -13.96 -12.03
N GLY A 171 12.04 -14.31 -11.31
CA GLY A 171 13.39 -14.38 -11.86
C GLY A 171 13.51 -15.40 -12.99
N LYS A 172 12.98 -16.62 -12.80
CA LYS A 172 12.95 -17.67 -13.83
C LYS A 172 12.15 -17.22 -15.06
N VAL A 173 11.02 -16.54 -14.84
CA VAL A 173 10.18 -16.01 -15.92
C VAL A 173 10.91 -14.92 -16.71
N LEU A 174 11.52 -13.95 -16.04
CA LEU A 174 12.24 -12.87 -16.71
C LEU A 174 13.52 -13.35 -17.41
N ASP A 175 14.24 -14.33 -16.84
CA ASP A 175 15.37 -14.96 -17.51
C ASP A 175 14.95 -15.56 -18.86
N ARG A 176 13.80 -16.24 -18.92
CA ARG A 176 13.25 -16.76 -20.18
C ARG A 176 12.77 -15.63 -21.10
N TYR A 177 12.08 -14.65 -20.55
CA TYR A 177 11.59 -13.50 -21.31
C TYR A 177 12.74 -12.81 -22.06
N PHE A 178 13.86 -12.54 -21.39
CA PHE A 178 15.01 -11.88 -22.01
C PHE A 178 15.83 -12.78 -22.95
N GLN A 179 15.58 -14.10 -22.97
CA GLN A 179 16.11 -14.98 -24.03
C GLN A 179 15.31 -14.81 -25.34
N GLU A 180 13.99 -14.64 -25.23
CA GLU A 180 13.08 -14.51 -26.38
C GLU A 180 12.99 -13.04 -26.87
N LYS A 181 13.12 -12.07 -25.97
CA LYS A 181 13.20 -10.63 -26.26
C LYS A 181 14.47 -10.02 -25.64
N PRO A 182 15.62 -10.06 -26.35
CA PRO A 182 16.90 -9.62 -25.77
C PRO A 182 16.99 -8.13 -25.44
N THR A 183 16.25 -7.29 -26.17
CA THR A 183 16.26 -5.82 -26.02
C THR A 183 15.24 -5.36 -25.01
N MET A 184 15.68 -4.52 -24.08
CA MET A 184 14.81 -3.90 -23.07
C MET A 184 14.13 -2.65 -23.61
N ASP A 185 12.89 -2.44 -23.17
CA ASP A 185 12.19 -1.16 -23.26
C ASP A 185 11.84 -0.62 -21.85
N GLN A 186 11.10 0.49 -21.82
CA GLN A 186 10.75 1.17 -20.57
C GLN A 186 9.88 0.31 -19.65
N GLU A 187 8.99 -0.52 -20.20
CA GLU A 187 8.11 -1.40 -19.42
C GLU A 187 8.93 -2.52 -18.78
N ASP A 188 9.88 -3.10 -19.52
CA ASP A 188 10.78 -4.13 -19.01
C ASP A 188 11.60 -3.66 -17.81
N VAL A 189 12.16 -2.44 -17.92
CA VAL A 189 12.91 -1.83 -16.83
C VAL A 189 12.00 -1.59 -15.63
N GLN A 190 10.78 -1.10 -15.84
CA GLN A 190 9.83 -0.86 -14.76
C GLN A 190 9.48 -2.15 -14.01
N ILE A 191 9.14 -3.23 -14.72
CA ILE A 191 8.84 -4.54 -14.12
C ILE A 191 10.03 -5.03 -13.30
N LEU A 192 11.24 -4.97 -13.86
CA LEU A 192 12.44 -5.42 -13.16
C LEU A 192 12.71 -4.62 -11.87
N LEU A 193 12.59 -3.29 -11.94
CA LEU A 193 12.80 -2.41 -10.80
C LEU A 193 11.73 -2.61 -9.70
N MET A 194 10.49 -2.91 -10.07
CA MET A 194 9.41 -3.20 -9.12
C MET A 194 9.72 -4.40 -8.21
N GLY A 195 10.44 -5.41 -8.73
CA GLY A 195 10.83 -6.61 -7.98
C GLY A 195 12.18 -6.54 -7.28
N LEU A 196 12.90 -5.43 -7.42
CA LEU A 196 14.28 -5.28 -6.95
C LEU A 196 14.35 -5.06 -5.43
N GLN A 197 14.03 -6.09 -4.65
CA GLN A 197 13.93 -6.00 -3.18
C GLN A 197 15.22 -6.35 -2.43
N SER A 198 16.11 -7.15 -3.03
CA SER A 198 17.34 -7.59 -2.39
C SER A 198 18.38 -8.06 -3.40
N THR A 199 19.67 -7.92 -3.05
CA THR A 199 20.81 -8.41 -3.82
C THR A 199 20.89 -9.93 -3.87
N ASP A 200 20.20 -10.63 -2.96
CA ASP A 200 20.12 -12.11 -2.97
C ASP A 200 19.09 -12.61 -4.00
N SER A 201 18.29 -11.72 -4.62
CA SER A 201 17.25 -12.07 -5.58
C SER A 201 17.83 -12.37 -6.97
N PRO A 202 17.30 -13.36 -7.72
CA PRO A 202 17.63 -13.54 -9.13
C PRO A 202 17.39 -12.28 -9.98
N LEU A 203 16.39 -11.47 -9.61
CA LEU A 203 16.09 -10.20 -10.29
C LEU A 203 17.26 -9.21 -10.21
N TYR A 204 18.01 -9.20 -9.11
CA TYR A 204 19.20 -8.35 -8.98
C TYR A 204 20.33 -8.80 -9.91
N LYS A 205 20.46 -10.11 -10.16
CA LYS A 205 21.42 -10.63 -11.15
C LYS A 205 21.07 -10.17 -12.56
N ILE A 206 19.79 -10.20 -12.93
CA ILE A 206 19.32 -9.68 -14.23
C ILE A 206 19.63 -8.19 -14.32
N PHE A 207 19.30 -7.42 -13.28
CA PHE A 207 19.57 -5.98 -13.18
C PHE A 207 21.05 -5.64 -13.42
N GLN A 208 21.97 -6.37 -12.77
CA GLN A 208 23.41 -6.19 -12.97
C GLN A 208 23.87 -6.57 -14.38
N THR A 209 23.38 -7.71 -14.90
CA THR A 209 23.80 -8.23 -16.22
C THR A 209 23.33 -7.31 -17.35
N LYS A 210 22.18 -6.64 -17.18
CA LYS A 210 21.56 -5.76 -18.17
C LYS A 210 21.88 -4.27 -17.96
N LYS A 211 22.86 -3.93 -17.12
CA LYS A 211 23.21 -2.55 -16.75
C LYS A 211 23.25 -1.58 -17.93
N GLU A 212 23.96 -1.92 -19.00
CA GLU A 212 24.12 -1.05 -20.17
C GLU A 212 22.80 -0.77 -20.90
N ASP A 213 21.88 -1.73 -20.94
CA ASP A 213 20.57 -1.54 -21.57
C ASP A 213 19.65 -0.70 -20.68
N ILE A 214 19.70 -0.93 -19.36
CA ILE A 214 18.92 -0.17 -18.38
C ILE A 214 19.36 1.30 -18.36
N ILE A 215 20.66 1.57 -18.35
CA ILE A 215 21.21 2.95 -18.31
C ILE A 215 20.76 3.77 -19.53
N LYS A 216 20.64 3.15 -20.71
CA LYS A 216 20.12 3.84 -21.91
C LYS A 216 18.67 4.30 -21.74
N ILE A 217 17.90 3.64 -20.87
CA ILE A 217 16.47 3.89 -20.67
C ILE A 217 16.24 4.86 -19.50
N ILE A 218 16.94 4.68 -18.38
CA ILE A 218 16.69 5.46 -17.15
C ILE A 218 17.81 6.39 -16.72
N SER A 219 18.96 6.43 -17.41
CA SER A 219 20.21 7.08 -17.01
C SER A 219 21.05 6.33 -15.97
N ALA A 220 22.35 6.67 -15.92
CA ALA A 220 23.32 6.09 -14.98
C ALA A 220 22.98 6.44 -13.53
N ASP A 221 22.67 7.71 -13.25
CA ASP A 221 22.34 8.17 -11.89
C ASP A 221 21.13 7.44 -11.31
N ARG A 222 20.11 7.19 -12.13
CA ARG A 222 18.92 6.44 -11.70
C ARG A 222 19.23 4.97 -11.48
N TYR A 223 20.04 4.36 -12.35
CA TYR A 223 20.52 2.99 -12.14
C TYR A 223 21.26 2.88 -10.80
N GLU A 224 22.22 3.77 -10.54
CA GLU A 224 23.00 3.79 -9.30
C GLU A 224 22.14 4.00 -8.06
N PHE A 225 21.10 4.83 -8.16
CA PHE A 225 20.11 4.99 -7.09
C PHE A 225 19.41 3.67 -6.75
N PHE A 226 18.92 2.93 -7.74
CA PHE A 226 18.27 1.63 -7.50
C PHE A 226 19.25 0.58 -6.98
N ASP A 227 20.47 0.56 -7.52
CA ASP A 227 21.53 -0.34 -7.10
C ASP A 227 21.87 -0.14 -5.60
N LYS A 228 22.21 1.10 -5.24
CA LYS A 228 22.54 1.49 -3.86
C LYS A 228 21.41 1.20 -2.89
N ASN A 229 20.16 1.51 -3.26
CA ASN A 229 19.01 1.21 -2.41
C ASN A 229 18.78 -0.30 -2.23
N THR A 230 19.02 -1.11 -3.26
CA THR A 230 18.87 -2.56 -3.17
C THR A 230 19.93 -3.19 -2.25
N ILE A 231 21.17 -2.70 -2.34
CA ILE A 231 22.25 -3.05 -1.43
C ILE A 231 21.88 -2.68 0.01
N LEU A 232 21.45 -1.43 0.24
CA LEU A 232 21.04 -0.96 1.57
C LEU A 232 19.88 -1.78 2.15
N ASN A 233 18.84 -2.04 1.36
CA ASN A 233 17.68 -2.85 1.78
C ASN A 233 18.12 -4.26 2.19
N THR A 234 19.09 -4.85 1.48
CA THR A 234 19.61 -6.18 1.82
C THR A 234 20.39 -6.16 3.13
N ILE A 235 21.25 -5.16 3.31
CA ILE A 235 22.01 -4.99 4.56
C ILE A 235 21.03 -4.80 5.71
N ILE A 236 20.06 -3.89 5.60
CA ILE A 236 19.01 -3.67 6.63
C ILE A 236 18.32 -4.98 7.00
N LYS A 237 17.88 -5.76 6.00
CA LYS A 237 17.19 -7.03 6.22
C LYS A 237 18.08 -8.04 6.95
N LYS A 238 19.34 -8.18 6.56
CA LYS A 238 20.31 -9.09 7.19
C LYS A 238 20.74 -8.62 8.58
N SER A 239 20.68 -7.32 8.85
CA SER A 239 21.00 -6.73 10.15
C SER A 239 19.91 -6.94 11.20
N TYR A 240 18.71 -7.42 10.85
CA TYR A 240 17.61 -7.58 11.78
C TYR A 240 17.13 -9.03 11.90
N ASN A 241 17.16 -9.57 13.12
CA ASN A 241 16.58 -10.88 13.41
C ASN A 241 15.11 -10.72 13.83
N ALA A 242 14.19 -11.31 13.07
CA ALA A 242 12.75 -11.18 13.30
C ALA A 242 12.23 -12.00 14.50
N ASP A 243 12.90 -13.11 14.84
CA ASP A 243 12.48 -14.01 15.91
C ASP A 243 12.88 -13.42 17.27
N THR A 244 14.11 -12.92 17.39
CA THR A 244 14.62 -12.31 18.62
C THR A 244 14.31 -10.81 18.71
N LYS A 245 13.85 -10.21 17.61
CA LYS A 245 13.63 -8.77 17.45
C LYS A 245 14.87 -7.91 17.70
N THR A 246 16.07 -8.43 17.48
CA THR A 246 17.35 -7.73 17.74
C THR A 246 18.06 -7.29 16.46
N TRP A 247 18.89 -6.25 16.58
CA TRP A 247 19.73 -5.73 15.51
C TRP A 247 21.19 -6.16 15.67
N ASN A 248 21.85 -6.46 14.56
CA ASN A 248 23.30 -6.59 14.45
C ASN A 248 23.89 -5.29 13.87
N ASP A 249 24.08 -4.31 14.76
CA ASP A 249 24.61 -2.98 14.42
C ASP A 249 26.01 -3.07 13.84
N ASN A 250 26.86 -3.97 14.35
CA ASN A 250 28.23 -4.13 13.89
C ASN A 250 28.27 -4.55 12.42
N TYR A 251 27.46 -5.55 12.04
CA TYR A 251 27.32 -5.97 10.64
C TYR A 251 26.77 -4.84 9.77
N PHE A 252 25.72 -4.15 10.24
CA PHE A 252 25.15 -3.02 9.49
C PHE A 252 26.23 -1.96 9.18
N MET A 253 26.95 -1.53 10.22
CA MET A 253 27.93 -0.46 10.13
C MET A 253 29.15 -0.88 9.30
N SER A 254 29.61 -2.13 9.41
CA SER A 254 30.74 -2.62 8.62
C SER A 254 30.42 -2.72 7.13
N GLU A 255 29.20 -3.10 6.76
CA GLU A 255 28.80 -3.25 5.36
C GLU A 255 28.47 -1.89 4.71
N THR A 256 27.73 -1.03 5.41
CA THR A 256 27.32 0.28 4.86
C THR A 256 28.48 1.25 4.70
N GLN A 257 29.45 1.24 5.62
CA GLN A 257 30.61 2.16 5.55
C GLN A 257 31.58 1.87 4.40
N LYS A 258 31.38 0.77 3.65
CA LYS A 258 32.12 0.52 2.40
C LYS A 258 31.77 1.54 1.31
N PHE A 259 30.60 2.19 1.39
CA PHE A 259 30.09 3.11 0.38
C PHE A 259 29.32 4.32 0.94
N LEU A 260 29.27 4.47 2.26
CA LEU A 260 28.66 5.61 2.96
C LEU A 260 29.62 6.15 4.02
N SER A 261 29.48 7.43 4.35
CA SER A 261 30.08 7.96 5.57
C SER A 261 29.45 7.32 6.81
N ARG A 262 30.18 7.34 7.93
CA ARG A 262 29.68 6.85 9.21
C ARG A 262 28.40 7.56 9.66
N GLU A 263 28.28 8.86 9.38
CA GLU A 263 27.12 9.67 9.72
C GLU A 263 25.88 9.26 8.92
N GLU A 264 26.03 9.11 7.60
CA GLU A 264 24.95 8.63 6.73
C GLU A 264 24.48 7.22 7.14
N ALA A 265 25.43 6.31 7.43
CA ALA A 265 25.14 4.97 7.91
C ALA A 265 24.35 4.99 9.24
N ASP A 266 24.78 5.78 10.24
CA ASP A 266 24.06 5.89 11.51
C ASP A 266 22.63 6.40 11.32
N LYS A 267 22.46 7.42 10.48
CA LYS A 267 21.14 7.99 10.16
C LYS A 267 20.21 6.96 9.53
N ILE A 268 20.71 6.15 8.59
CA ILE A 268 19.93 5.08 7.94
C ILE A 268 19.59 3.97 8.94
N LEU A 269 20.55 3.52 9.76
CA LEU A 269 20.31 2.52 10.80
C LEU A 269 19.24 2.97 11.79
N LYS A 270 19.33 4.22 12.25
CA LYS A 270 18.38 4.82 13.18
C LYS A 270 16.97 4.88 12.58
N ARG A 271 16.84 5.32 11.31
CA ARG A 271 15.56 5.28 10.57
C ARG A 271 15.01 3.85 10.47
N ALA A 272 15.84 2.88 10.11
CA ALA A 272 15.41 1.49 9.99
C ALA A 272 14.92 0.92 11.34
N LYS A 273 15.62 1.25 12.44
CA LYS A 273 15.22 0.90 13.80
C LYS A 273 13.90 1.54 14.22
N ILE A 274 13.71 2.82 13.94
CA ILE A 274 12.45 3.56 14.21
C ILE A 274 11.28 2.86 13.51
N THR A 275 11.40 2.62 12.19
CA THR A 275 10.36 1.93 11.41
C THR A 275 10.04 0.55 11.99
N LYS A 276 11.07 -0.20 12.41
CA LYS A 276 10.87 -1.54 12.95
C LYS A 276 10.27 -1.54 14.35
N ALA A 277 10.66 -0.58 15.19
CA ALA A 277 10.10 -0.40 16.53
C ALA A 277 8.59 -0.09 16.44
N LEU A 278 8.20 0.84 15.58
CA LEU A 278 6.78 1.16 15.33
C LEU A 278 6.00 -0.07 14.86
N LYS A 279 6.52 -0.80 13.86
CA LYS A 279 5.90 -2.03 13.35
C LYS A 279 5.74 -3.11 14.42
N ASN A 280 6.68 -3.20 15.36
CA ASN A 280 6.66 -4.16 16.45
C ASN A 280 5.86 -3.67 17.67
N LYS A 281 5.28 -2.45 17.62
CA LYS A 281 4.63 -1.76 18.74
C LYS A 281 5.56 -1.55 19.94
N ASP A 282 6.87 -1.46 19.70
CA ASP A 282 7.86 -1.07 20.71
C ASP A 282 7.92 0.46 20.76
N ILE A 283 6.91 1.04 21.40
CA ILE A 283 6.73 2.51 21.46
C ILE A 283 7.87 3.18 22.21
N THR A 284 8.40 2.55 23.25
CA THR A 284 9.54 3.08 24.03
C THR A 284 10.78 3.30 23.15
N THR A 285 11.15 2.30 22.33
CA THR A 285 12.29 2.44 21.41
C THR A 285 11.97 3.42 20.27
N TYR A 286 10.76 3.36 19.72
CA TYR A 286 10.30 4.26 18.66
C TYR A 286 10.39 5.73 19.08
N GLU A 287 9.83 6.06 20.25
CA GLU A 287 9.81 7.42 20.80
C GLU A 287 11.23 7.95 21.02
N LYS A 288 12.06 7.18 21.73
CA LYS A 288 13.45 7.56 22.05
C LYS A 288 14.27 7.86 20.80
N LEU A 289 14.28 6.94 19.83
CA LEU A 289 15.11 7.09 18.63
C LEU A 289 14.59 8.19 17.70
N SER A 290 13.28 8.38 17.62
CA SER A 290 12.68 9.45 16.81
C SER A 290 13.04 10.84 17.38
N LEU A 291 12.97 11.03 18.70
CA LEU A 291 13.39 12.27 19.34
C LEU A 291 14.87 12.57 19.13
N GLU A 292 15.72 11.55 19.10
CA GLU A 292 17.15 11.70 18.82
C GLU A 292 17.39 12.09 17.35
N LEU A 293 16.74 11.40 16.41
CA LEU A 293 16.91 11.62 14.99
C LEU A 293 16.39 12.98 14.52
N TYR A 294 15.27 13.43 15.10
CA TYR A 294 14.61 14.70 14.75
C TYR A 294 14.92 15.80 15.76
N LYS A 295 16.09 15.73 16.40
CA LYS A 295 16.57 16.80 17.29
C LYS A 295 16.89 18.09 16.53
N ASP A 296 17.51 17.96 15.35
CA ASP A 296 17.64 19.03 14.36
C ASP A 296 16.81 18.67 13.13
N TYR A 297 15.72 19.40 12.94
CA TYR A 297 14.75 19.17 11.88
C TYR A 297 14.72 20.32 10.85
N SER A 298 15.69 21.23 10.90
CA SER A 298 15.73 22.43 10.05
C SER A 298 15.74 22.12 8.55
N THR A 299 16.46 21.05 8.17
CA THR A 299 16.61 20.58 6.79
C THR A 299 15.57 19.54 6.36
N ILE A 300 14.71 19.09 7.29
CA ILE A 300 13.71 18.05 7.00
C ILE A 300 12.52 18.67 6.26
N GLY A 301 11.99 17.93 5.28
CA GLY A 301 10.83 18.34 4.49
C GLY A 301 9.52 18.33 5.27
N ALA A 302 8.54 19.11 4.81
CA ALA A 302 7.24 19.23 5.47
C ALA A 302 6.53 17.88 5.66
N GLU A 303 6.51 17.04 4.62
CA GLU A 303 5.80 15.75 4.63
C GLU A 303 6.42 14.74 5.62
N GLU A 304 7.76 14.70 5.72
CA GLU A 304 8.47 13.84 6.68
C GLU A 304 8.19 14.30 8.12
N LEU A 305 8.18 15.63 8.37
CA LEU A 305 7.84 16.18 9.67
C LEU A 305 6.37 15.93 10.06
N ASN A 306 5.45 16.12 9.11
CA ASN A 306 4.04 15.84 9.34
C ASN A 306 3.81 14.35 9.67
N SER A 307 4.41 13.46 8.87
CA SER A 307 4.32 12.01 9.09
C SER A 307 4.88 11.61 10.45
N MET A 308 6.00 12.19 10.88
CA MET A 308 6.58 11.89 12.20
C MET A 308 5.69 12.41 13.33
N ALA A 309 5.14 13.63 13.19
CA ALA A 309 4.25 14.23 14.17
C ALA A 309 2.93 13.45 14.31
N TRP A 310 2.34 13.01 13.19
CA TRP A 310 1.15 12.17 13.17
C TRP A 310 1.39 10.81 13.85
N ASN A 311 2.51 10.15 13.56
CA ASN A 311 2.85 8.89 14.22
C ASN A 311 3.01 9.06 15.74
N PHE A 312 3.55 10.19 16.21
CA PHE A 312 3.59 10.52 17.64
C PHE A 312 2.20 10.75 18.22
N PHE A 313 1.33 11.47 17.51
CA PHE A 313 -0.06 11.64 17.91
C PHE A 313 -0.78 10.29 18.10
N GLU A 314 -0.60 9.35 17.17
CA GLU A 314 -1.28 8.05 17.24
C GLU A 314 -0.69 7.11 18.31
N ASN A 315 0.62 7.18 18.57
CA ASN A 315 1.31 6.11 19.31
C ASN A 315 1.98 6.54 20.62
N VAL A 316 2.21 7.84 20.87
CA VAL A 316 2.97 8.33 22.02
C VAL A 316 2.07 9.14 22.95
N ASP A 317 2.15 8.88 24.26
CA ASP A 317 1.36 9.59 25.29
C ASP A 317 2.21 10.47 26.22
N THR A 318 3.54 10.38 26.13
CA THR A 318 4.46 11.21 26.92
C THR A 318 4.29 12.68 26.55
N LYS A 319 3.81 13.50 27.51
CA LYS A 319 3.50 14.92 27.26
C LYS A 319 4.67 15.72 26.69
N SER A 320 5.88 15.58 27.25
CA SER A 320 7.07 16.30 26.77
C SER A 320 7.48 15.88 25.35
N SER A 321 7.22 14.63 24.96
CA SER A 321 7.48 14.14 23.61
C SER A 321 6.43 14.63 22.61
N LEU A 322 5.17 14.72 23.03
CA LEU A 322 4.10 15.34 22.25
C LEU A 322 4.37 16.84 22.02
N GLU A 323 4.96 17.55 22.98
CA GLU A 323 5.40 18.94 22.80
C GLU A 323 6.49 19.06 21.70
N LYS A 324 7.38 18.06 21.57
CA LYS A 324 8.33 18.00 20.45
C LYS A 324 7.63 17.70 19.13
N ALA A 325 6.65 16.80 19.13
CA ALA A 325 5.83 16.54 17.95
C ALA A 325 5.05 17.76 17.47
N ILE A 326 4.53 18.59 18.39
CA ILE A 326 3.91 19.88 18.06
C ILE A 326 4.91 20.79 17.35
N ALA A 327 6.15 20.89 17.84
CA ALA A 327 7.18 21.71 17.18
C ALA A 327 7.51 21.21 15.76
N TRP A 328 7.54 19.89 15.55
CA TRP A 328 7.69 19.32 14.20
C TRP A 328 6.50 19.64 13.30
N ALA A 329 5.27 19.48 13.79
CA ALA A 329 4.05 19.80 13.05
C ALA A 329 3.95 21.30 12.70
N GLN A 330 4.34 22.19 13.61
CA GLN A 330 4.41 23.63 13.35
C GLN A 330 5.41 23.95 12.22
N GLU A 331 6.61 23.36 12.25
CA GLU A 331 7.58 23.58 11.18
C GLU A 331 7.13 22.96 9.86
N SER A 332 6.41 21.83 9.91
CA SER A 332 5.76 21.25 8.72
C SER A 332 4.75 22.20 8.08
N VAL A 333 3.83 22.75 8.87
CA VAL A 333 2.84 23.74 8.41
C VAL A 333 3.53 24.98 7.85
N LYS A 334 4.58 25.48 8.50
CA LYS A 334 5.34 26.63 8.03
C LYS A 334 6.02 26.38 6.68
N LYS A 335 6.51 25.16 6.43
CA LYS A 335 7.15 24.77 5.17
C LYS A 335 6.12 24.48 4.07
N ASN A 336 4.95 23.94 4.42
CA ASN A 336 3.86 23.63 3.51
C ASN A 336 2.51 23.69 4.25
N GLU A 337 1.75 24.78 4.12
CA GLU A 337 0.44 24.91 4.75
C GLU A 337 -0.64 24.22 3.90
N ASN A 338 -1.00 23.00 4.30
CA ASN A 338 -2.03 22.19 3.64
C ASN A 338 -2.98 21.55 4.68
N TYR A 339 -4.03 20.88 4.20
CA TYR A 339 -5.01 20.21 5.07
C TYR A 339 -4.35 19.22 6.03
N ALA A 340 -3.59 18.25 5.53
CA ALA A 340 -2.97 17.20 6.35
C ALA A 340 -2.04 17.76 7.44
N ASN A 341 -1.22 18.77 7.12
CA ASN A 341 -0.26 19.34 8.06
C ASN A 341 -0.98 20.13 9.17
N THR A 342 -2.05 20.84 8.83
CA THR A 342 -2.84 21.61 9.80
C THR A 342 -3.75 20.71 10.65
N ASP A 343 -4.28 19.62 10.09
CA ASP A 343 -5.05 18.61 10.81
C ASP A 343 -4.21 17.88 11.87
N THR A 344 -3.00 17.43 11.52
CA THR A 344 -2.05 16.83 12.48
C THR A 344 -1.77 17.77 13.64
N LEU A 345 -1.56 19.05 13.36
CA LEU A 345 -1.29 20.07 14.37
C LEU A 345 -2.49 20.27 15.30
N ALA A 346 -3.72 20.32 14.75
CA ALA A 346 -4.95 20.41 15.53
C ALA A 346 -5.14 19.23 16.48
N ASN A 347 -4.91 18.01 15.98
CA ASN A 347 -5.00 16.77 16.74
C ASN A 347 -3.98 16.70 17.88
N LEU A 348 -2.74 17.12 17.65
CA LEU A 348 -1.70 17.19 18.69
C LEU A 348 -2.02 18.21 19.78
N TYR A 349 -2.52 19.40 19.42
CA TYR A 349 -2.97 20.37 20.40
C TYR A 349 -4.13 19.84 21.24
N ASN A 350 -5.08 19.15 20.61
CA ASN A 350 -6.18 18.52 21.34
C ASN A 350 -5.65 17.45 22.33
N LYS A 351 -4.75 16.58 21.86
CA LYS A 351 -4.15 15.51 22.67
C LYS A 351 -3.36 16.04 23.87
N THR A 352 -2.73 17.19 23.73
CA THR A 352 -1.97 17.85 24.82
C THR A 352 -2.83 18.75 25.72
N GLY A 353 -4.12 18.91 25.42
CA GLY A 353 -5.08 19.68 26.21
C GLY A 353 -5.20 21.16 25.84
N ASP A 354 -4.52 21.61 24.79
CA ASP A 354 -4.62 22.99 24.29
C ASP A 354 -5.82 23.14 23.34
N LYS A 355 -7.02 23.18 23.93
CA LYS A 355 -8.29 23.26 23.20
C LYS A 355 -8.40 24.51 22.33
N ILE A 356 -7.77 25.62 22.74
CA ILE A 356 -7.81 26.90 22.00
C ILE A 356 -7.06 26.75 20.69
N ASN A 357 -5.82 26.27 20.72
CA ASN A 357 -5.07 26.07 19.49
C ASN A 357 -5.61 24.91 18.66
N ALA A 358 -6.09 23.83 19.30
CA ALA A 358 -6.75 22.73 18.60
C ALA A 358 -7.91 23.24 17.74
N LYS A 359 -8.80 24.06 18.32
CA LYS A 359 -9.96 24.62 17.61
C LYS A 359 -9.53 25.48 16.44
N ARG A 360 -8.59 26.40 16.67
CA ARG A 360 -8.05 27.30 15.64
C ARG A 360 -7.48 26.54 14.44
N TRP A 361 -6.69 25.51 14.68
CA TRP A 361 -6.06 24.73 13.61
C TRP A 361 -7.05 23.78 12.93
N ALA A 362 -8.02 23.22 13.66
CA ALA A 362 -9.10 22.43 13.07
C ALA A 362 -9.93 23.27 12.08
N GLU A 363 -10.35 24.47 12.48
CA GLU A 363 -11.09 25.40 11.60
C GLU A 363 -10.28 25.75 10.33
N LYS A 364 -8.98 26.02 10.49
CA LYS A 364 -8.07 26.30 9.38
C LYS A 364 -7.90 25.10 8.44
N SER A 365 -7.77 23.89 8.98
CA SER A 365 -7.65 22.68 8.16
C SER A 365 -8.89 22.43 7.30
N ILE A 366 -10.10 22.62 7.86
CA ILE A 366 -11.37 22.50 7.12
C ILE A 366 -11.45 23.55 6.00
N GLU A 367 -10.98 24.78 6.25
CA GLU A 367 -10.91 25.82 5.20
C GLU A 367 -10.02 25.38 4.03
N LEU A 368 -8.87 24.78 4.32
CA LEU A 368 -7.95 24.28 3.30
C LEU A 368 -8.53 23.10 2.53
N ALA A 369 -9.11 22.12 3.24
CA ALA A 369 -9.73 20.95 2.62
C ALA A 369 -10.87 21.32 1.66
N LYS A 370 -11.68 22.33 2.01
CA LYS A 370 -12.74 22.86 1.12
C LYS A 370 -12.19 23.44 -0.18
N LYS A 371 -10.99 24.04 -0.17
CA LYS A 371 -10.36 24.61 -1.37
C LYS A 371 -9.79 23.53 -2.29
N THR A 372 -9.32 22.43 -1.72
CA THR A 372 -8.69 21.33 -2.45
C THR A 372 -9.65 20.18 -2.76
N GLY A 373 -10.87 20.21 -2.20
CA GLY A 373 -11.86 19.14 -2.34
C GLY A 373 -11.49 17.87 -1.57
N GLU A 374 -10.67 18.00 -0.52
CA GLU A 374 -10.30 16.90 0.37
C GLU A 374 -11.43 16.62 1.38
N ASP A 375 -11.54 15.36 1.83
CA ASP A 375 -12.46 14.98 2.90
C ASP A 375 -11.93 15.45 4.27
N PHE A 376 -12.78 16.16 5.01
CA PHE A 376 -12.48 16.75 6.32
C PHE A 376 -13.43 16.27 7.43
N SER A 377 -14.15 15.17 7.20
CA SER A 377 -15.15 14.64 8.14
C SER A 377 -14.57 14.35 9.52
N ASP A 378 -13.35 13.81 9.58
CA ASP A 378 -12.66 13.51 10.84
C ASP A 378 -12.31 14.78 11.61
N THR A 379 -11.83 15.83 10.93
CA THR A 379 -11.53 17.11 11.56
C THR A 379 -12.80 17.83 12.03
N GLU A 380 -13.91 17.70 11.29
CA GLU A 380 -15.20 18.23 11.72
C GLU A 380 -15.68 17.52 12.99
N ASN A 381 -15.48 16.20 13.08
CA ASN A 381 -15.78 15.45 14.30
C ASN A 381 -14.89 15.87 15.47
N LEU A 382 -13.58 16.08 15.23
CA LEU A 382 -12.69 16.67 16.23
C LEU A 382 -13.24 18.00 16.75
N LEU A 383 -13.62 18.92 15.86
CA LEU A 383 -14.12 20.24 16.21
C LEU A 383 -15.38 20.19 17.09
N LYS A 384 -16.25 19.20 16.90
CA LYS A 384 -17.44 18.97 17.75
C LYS A 384 -17.10 18.52 19.17
N THR A 385 -15.88 18.03 19.42
CA THR A 385 -15.40 17.56 20.73
C THR A 385 -14.55 18.58 21.50
N LEU A 386 -14.26 19.73 20.89
CA LEU A 386 -13.47 20.83 21.46
C LEU A 386 -14.39 21.87 22.09
#